data_AF-A0A931XQ86-F1
#
_entry.id   AF-A0A931XQ86-F1
#
_cell.length_a   1.000
_cell.length_b   1.000
_cell.length_c   1.000
_cell.angle_alpha   90.00
_cell.angle_beta   90.00
_cell.angle_gamma   90.00
#
_symmetry.space_group_name_H-M   'P 1'
#
loop_
_entity.id
_entity.type
_entity.pdbx_description
1 polymer ?
#
loop_
_entity_poly.entity_id
_entity_poly.type
_entity_poly.pdbx_seq_one_letter_code
_entity_poly.pdbx_strand_id
1 'polypeptide(L)'
;MAGLSTFDDWIDLFDKWQKDVGLDRSLFEDYTFQAVYDQPPVSEVEFGEFAGRKKWQNVLEIPTQDMRDSLMHLIVYQGDTEFASTEQQRQLIHTAPSAYDLKCLLRVMREEQRHGWQMCHLLLNHFGGSGKMEARKLLERRAYKGTRLLGAFNQPVDHWLDFFTYTAFIDRDGKYQLTMLHHSGFAPLANSMGPMLKEESFHLFTGQSGLTRVVKAGKIPTKIIQKHFNKWISTAYDLFGKDRSTSVLRFYRWGLKGRFNEDKTLPPPKELERLNEDARAIYAAEIQEIVKGLNQLIPAGQDKLTVPDVRFNRRIGDYEGLCYSVDGRLLSAGDYQRHLQEALPGPEDRELLQSAFRSGSWITEVKEAA
;
A
#
# COMPACT_ATOMS: atom_id res chain seq x y z
N MET A 1 9.06 23.10 -21.48
CA MET A 1 9.09 21.66 -21.15
C MET A 1 8.73 20.91 -22.41
N ALA A 2 9.53 19.91 -22.80
CA ALA A 2 9.21 19.05 -23.95
C ALA A 2 7.87 18.35 -23.70
N GLY A 3 7.00 18.28 -24.72
CA GLY A 3 5.70 17.61 -24.60
C GLY A 3 5.89 16.10 -24.58
N LEU A 4 5.12 15.39 -23.74
CA LEU A 4 5.01 13.92 -23.81
C LEU A 4 4.30 13.54 -25.10
N SER A 5 5.07 13.21 -26.14
CA SER A 5 4.56 12.77 -27.44
C SER A 5 4.55 11.24 -27.53
N THR A 6 5.57 10.56 -26.98
CA THR A 6 5.77 9.11 -27.04
C THR A 6 5.90 8.47 -25.64
N PHE A 7 5.97 7.13 -25.60
CA PHE A 7 6.33 6.40 -24.38
C PHE A 7 7.80 6.66 -23.99
N ASP A 8 8.69 6.79 -24.97
CA ASP A 8 10.12 7.11 -24.74
C ASP A 8 10.29 8.46 -24.03
N ASP A 9 9.50 9.47 -24.41
CA ASP A 9 9.51 10.76 -23.70
C ASP A 9 9.11 10.62 -22.22
N TRP A 10 8.26 9.64 -21.87
CA TRP A 10 7.90 9.34 -20.49
C TRP A 10 9.00 8.57 -19.76
N ILE A 11 9.73 7.69 -20.45
CA ILE A 11 10.92 7.01 -19.89
C ILE A 11 11.96 8.05 -19.48
N ASP A 12 12.20 9.09 -20.29
CA ASP A 12 13.11 10.18 -19.92
C ASP A 12 12.66 10.93 -18.65
N LEU A 13 11.34 11.12 -18.47
CA LEU A 13 10.80 11.71 -17.24
C LEU A 13 10.94 10.77 -16.05
N PHE A 14 10.80 9.46 -16.24
CA PHE A 14 11.00 8.46 -15.20
C PHE A 14 12.46 8.43 -14.74
N ASP A 15 13.42 8.41 -15.67
CA ASP A 15 14.86 8.49 -15.38
C ASP A 15 15.22 9.81 -14.67
N LYS A 16 14.56 10.91 -15.05
CA LYS A 16 14.70 12.19 -14.33
C LYS A 16 14.13 12.10 -12.91
N TRP A 17 12.94 11.53 -12.74
CA TRP A 17 12.31 11.37 -11.44
C TRP A 17 13.19 10.54 -10.50
N GLN A 18 13.73 9.41 -10.96
CA GLN A 18 14.68 8.58 -10.22
C GLN A 18 15.87 9.40 -9.67
N LYS A 19 16.49 10.22 -10.53
CA LYS A 19 17.57 11.14 -10.13
C LYS A 19 17.11 12.18 -9.11
N ASP A 20 15.94 12.81 -9.34
CA ASP A 20 15.39 13.84 -8.46
C ASP A 20 15.07 13.31 -7.05
N VAL A 21 14.76 12.01 -6.92
CA VAL A 21 14.50 11.35 -5.62
C VAL A 21 15.73 10.64 -5.05
N GLY A 22 16.90 10.77 -5.67
CA GLY A 22 18.16 10.21 -5.17
C GLY A 22 18.27 8.69 -5.31
N LEU A 23 17.54 8.10 -6.26
CA LEU A 23 17.59 6.68 -6.59
C LEU A 23 18.18 6.51 -7.99
N ASP A 24 19.49 6.74 -8.11
CA ASP A 24 20.20 6.62 -9.39
C ASP A 24 20.00 5.22 -10.01
N ARG A 25 19.97 5.18 -11.34
CA ARG A 25 19.85 3.97 -12.16
C ARG A 25 20.93 2.93 -11.83
N SER A 26 22.08 3.37 -11.31
CA SER A 26 23.14 2.47 -10.81
C SER A 26 22.68 1.51 -9.70
N LEU A 27 21.64 1.87 -8.94
CA LEU A 27 21.04 0.98 -7.94
C LEU A 27 20.21 -0.16 -8.55
N PHE A 28 19.86 -0.05 -9.82
CA PHE A 28 18.94 -0.95 -10.53
C PHE A 28 19.48 -1.37 -11.92
N GLU A 29 20.80 -1.30 -12.14
CA GLU A 29 21.43 -1.61 -13.43
C GLU A 29 21.15 -3.05 -13.91
N ASP A 30 20.91 -3.97 -12.97
CA ASP A 30 20.57 -5.37 -13.24
C ASP A 30 19.08 -5.59 -13.58
N TYR A 31 18.28 -4.52 -13.60
CA TYR A 31 16.84 -4.59 -13.71
C TYR A 31 16.30 -3.86 -14.93
N THR A 32 15.40 -4.53 -15.67
CA THR A 32 14.69 -3.93 -16.81
C THR A 32 13.26 -3.61 -16.42
N PHE A 33 12.93 -2.32 -16.35
CA PHE A 33 11.56 -1.86 -16.14
C PHE A 33 10.71 -2.14 -17.37
N GLN A 34 9.63 -2.89 -17.18
CA GLN A 34 8.70 -3.23 -18.25
C GLN A 34 7.29 -3.48 -17.69
N ALA A 35 6.29 -3.26 -18.55
CA ALA A 35 4.93 -3.71 -18.27
C ALA A 35 4.84 -5.23 -18.45
N VAL A 36 4.19 -5.90 -17.50
CA VAL A 36 4.01 -7.35 -17.47
C VAL A 36 2.52 -7.64 -17.31
N TYR A 37 2.00 -8.45 -18.20
CA TYR A 37 0.60 -8.86 -18.23
C TYR A 37 0.51 -10.39 -18.15
N ASP A 38 -0.44 -10.89 -17.38
CA ASP A 38 -0.83 -12.30 -17.36
C ASP A 38 -2.12 -12.51 -18.17
N GLN A 39 -2.51 -13.76 -18.42
CA GLN A 39 -3.82 -14.06 -18.99
C GLN A 39 -4.90 -13.95 -17.90
N PRO A 40 -6.09 -13.39 -18.20
CA PRO A 40 -7.15 -13.32 -17.22
C PRO A 40 -7.65 -14.74 -16.92
N PRO A 41 -7.94 -15.08 -15.65
CA PRO A 41 -8.49 -16.39 -15.32
C PRO A 41 -9.86 -16.62 -15.94
N VAL A 42 -10.58 -15.54 -16.27
CA VAL A 42 -11.90 -15.54 -16.90
C VAL A 42 -12.01 -14.43 -17.96
N SER A 43 -12.62 -14.75 -19.10
CA SER A 43 -12.77 -13.84 -20.24
C SER A 43 -14.00 -12.92 -20.16
N GLU A 44 -14.90 -13.19 -19.21
CA GLU A 44 -16.13 -12.44 -18.98
C GLU A 44 -16.02 -11.55 -17.74
N VAL A 45 -16.82 -10.49 -17.69
CA VAL A 45 -17.01 -9.65 -16.51
C VAL A 45 -17.72 -10.50 -15.46
N GLU A 46 -17.19 -10.49 -14.24
CA GLU A 46 -17.57 -11.44 -13.18
C GLU A 46 -18.73 -10.95 -12.31
N PHE A 47 -18.92 -9.63 -12.22
CA PHE A 47 -19.88 -9.01 -11.31
C PHE A 47 -20.48 -7.72 -11.91
N GLY A 48 -21.49 -7.17 -11.21
CA GLY A 48 -22.16 -5.95 -11.61
C GLY A 48 -23.11 -6.13 -12.80
N GLU A 49 -23.52 -5.02 -13.40
CA GLU A 49 -24.53 -4.94 -14.46
C GLU A 49 -24.06 -5.54 -15.80
N PHE A 50 -22.75 -5.68 -15.95
CA PHE A 50 -22.11 -6.22 -17.15
C PHE A 50 -21.70 -7.68 -16.98
N ALA A 51 -22.04 -8.34 -15.85
CA ALA A 51 -21.70 -9.73 -15.60
C ALA A 51 -22.12 -10.65 -16.76
N GLY A 52 -21.24 -11.59 -17.13
CA GLY A 52 -21.44 -12.53 -18.25
C GLY A 52 -21.17 -11.93 -19.65
N ARG A 53 -20.86 -10.64 -19.76
CA ARG A 53 -20.36 -10.05 -21.00
C ARG A 53 -18.85 -10.22 -21.09
N LYS A 54 -18.29 -10.19 -22.30
CA LYS A 54 -16.83 -10.19 -22.49
C LYS A 54 -16.17 -8.99 -21.81
N LYS A 55 -15.00 -9.21 -21.19
CA LYS A 55 -14.16 -8.12 -20.67
C LYS A 55 -13.74 -7.17 -21.80
N TRP A 56 -13.77 -5.86 -21.52
CA TRP A 56 -13.40 -4.81 -22.45
C TRP A 56 -11.89 -4.84 -22.74
N GLN A 57 -11.52 -4.80 -24.01
CA GLN A 57 -10.12 -4.75 -24.44
C GLN A 57 -9.64 -3.31 -24.66
N ASN A 58 -10.56 -2.42 -25.00
CA ASN A 58 -10.31 -1.01 -25.25
C ASN A 58 -11.27 -0.13 -24.46
N VAL A 59 -10.81 1.04 -24.00
CA VAL A 59 -11.66 1.99 -23.27
C VAL A 59 -12.85 2.47 -24.10
N LEU A 60 -12.77 2.45 -25.44
CA LEU A 60 -13.88 2.81 -26.33
C LEU A 60 -15.04 1.80 -26.27
N GLU A 61 -14.79 0.58 -25.78
CA GLU A 61 -15.84 -0.43 -25.55
C GLU A 61 -16.60 -0.18 -24.23
N ILE A 62 -16.07 0.69 -23.37
CA ILE A 62 -16.71 1.07 -22.11
C ILE A 62 -17.83 2.08 -22.40
N PRO A 63 -19.10 1.82 -22.02
CA PRO A 63 -20.27 2.54 -22.53
C PRO A 63 -20.29 4.05 -22.33
N THR A 64 -19.89 4.56 -21.16
CA THR A 64 -20.05 5.99 -20.80
C THR A 64 -18.73 6.66 -20.47
N GLN A 65 -18.69 7.99 -20.58
CA GLN A 65 -17.51 8.76 -20.21
C GLN A 65 -17.22 8.64 -18.71
N ASP A 66 -18.24 8.69 -17.85
CA ASP A 66 -18.08 8.56 -16.39
C ASP A 66 -17.45 7.23 -15.97
N MET A 67 -17.76 6.13 -16.68
CA MET A 67 -17.13 4.83 -16.45
C MET A 67 -15.65 4.86 -16.85
N ARG A 68 -15.32 5.47 -18.00
CA ARG A 68 -13.93 5.63 -18.46
C ARG A 68 -13.11 6.50 -17.51
N ASP A 69 -13.67 7.60 -17.05
CA ASP A 69 -13.03 8.51 -16.09
C ASP A 69 -12.83 7.83 -14.72
N SER A 70 -13.80 7.01 -14.31
CA SER A 70 -13.70 6.21 -13.08
C SER A 70 -12.62 5.13 -13.17
N LEU A 71 -12.50 4.46 -14.32
CA LEU A 71 -11.42 3.51 -14.56
C LEU A 71 -10.05 4.21 -14.55
N MET A 72 -9.93 5.36 -15.22
CA MET A 72 -8.69 6.16 -15.19
C MET A 72 -8.35 6.58 -13.77
N HIS A 73 -9.33 7.03 -12.98
CA HIS A 73 -9.16 7.39 -11.58
C HIS A 73 -8.57 6.23 -10.76
N LEU A 74 -9.09 5.01 -10.91
CA LEU A 74 -8.55 3.82 -10.22
C LEU A 74 -7.08 3.56 -10.58
N ILE A 75 -6.73 3.67 -11.88
CA ILE A 75 -5.36 3.47 -12.37
C ILE A 75 -4.41 4.55 -11.83
N VAL A 76 -4.86 5.81 -11.81
CA VAL A 76 -4.04 6.94 -11.33
C VAL A 76 -3.78 6.82 -9.83
N TYR A 77 -4.80 6.46 -9.04
CA TYR A 77 -4.62 6.33 -7.60
C TYR A 77 -3.73 5.14 -7.24
N GLN A 78 -3.87 3.99 -7.92
CA GLN A 78 -2.94 2.87 -7.77
C GLN A 78 -1.52 3.28 -8.19
N GLY A 79 -1.34 3.91 -9.35
CA GLY A 79 -0.01 4.31 -9.81
C GLY A 79 0.68 5.33 -8.90
N ASP A 80 -0.09 6.17 -8.18
CA ASP A 80 0.47 7.20 -7.32
C ASP A 80 1.09 6.62 -6.05
N THR A 81 0.55 5.51 -5.54
CA THR A 81 1.07 4.84 -4.35
C THR A 81 2.47 4.28 -4.59
N GLU A 82 2.72 3.74 -5.78
CA GLU A 82 3.96 2.99 -6.06
C GLU A 82 5.19 3.92 -6.14
N PHE A 83 5.00 5.11 -6.73
CA PHE A 83 6.05 6.14 -6.70
C PHE A 83 6.19 6.76 -5.32
N ALA A 84 5.11 6.85 -4.55
CA ALA A 84 5.13 7.41 -3.21
C ALA A 84 5.85 6.51 -2.20
N SER A 85 5.59 5.21 -2.21
CA SER A 85 6.24 4.23 -1.33
C SER A 85 7.76 4.28 -1.51
N THR A 86 8.21 4.31 -2.76
CA THR A 86 9.62 4.50 -3.15
C THR A 86 10.21 5.78 -2.57
N GLU A 87 9.49 6.91 -2.69
CA GLU A 87 9.95 8.19 -2.15
C GLU A 87 10.00 8.22 -0.62
N GLN A 88 9.02 7.62 0.06
CA GLN A 88 8.96 7.55 1.52
C GLN A 88 10.18 6.81 2.07
N GLN A 89 10.61 5.75 1.38
CA GLN A 89 11.63 4.81 1.86
C GLN A 89 13.06 5.18 1.41
N ARG A 90 13.22 6.14 0.48
CA ARG A 90 14.50 6.47 -0.19
C ARG A 90 15.72 6.68 0.72
N GLN A 91 15.51 7.22 1.93
CA GLN A 91 16.61 7.53 2.85
C GLN A 91 17.14 6.30 3.61
N LEU A 92 16.39 5.19 3.60
CA LEU A 92 16.75 3.97 4.32
C LEU A 92 17.97 3.25 3.72
N ILE A 93 18.29 3.52 2.45
CA ILE A 93 19.48 2.97 1.78
C ILE A 93 20.78 3.26 2.53
N HIS A 94 20.84 4.38 3.27
CA HIS A 94 22.02 4.81 4.00
C HIS A 94 22.13 4.22 5.41
N THR A 95 21.11 3.54 5.90
CA THR A 95 21.01 3.08 7.30
C THR A 95 20.65 1.61 7.43
N ALA A 96 20.83 0.83 6.34
CA ALA A 96 20.50 -0.58 6.32
C ALA A 96 21.18 -1.36 7.46
N PRO A 97 20.44 -2.18 8.23
CA PRO A 97 21.02 -2.94 9.33
C PRO A 97 21.91 -4.10 8.85
N SER A 98 21.76 -4.53 7.60
CA SER A 98 22.62 -5.52 6.96
C SER A 98 22.59 -5.39 5.44
N ALA A 99 23.54 -6.04 4.77
CA ALA A 99 23.52 -6.14 3.31
C ALA A 99 22.29 -6.90 2.78
N TYR A 100 21.77 -7.87 3.55
CA TYR A 100 20.53 -8.57 3.23
C TYR A 100 19.34 -7.60 3.23
N ASP A 101 19.23 -6.78 4.27
CA ASP A 101 18.13 -5.83 4.42
C ASP A 101 18.18 -4.74 3.34
N LEU A 102 19.38 -4.28 2.97
CA LEU A 102 19.56 -3.36 1.84
C LEU A 102 19.08 -3.99 0.53
N LYS A 103 19.44 -5.26 0.25
CA LYS A 103 18.96 -5.98 -0.94
C LYS A 103 17.44 -6.12 -0.97
N CYS A 104 16.82 -6.41 0.18
CA CYS A 104 15.36 -6.47 0.29
C CYS A 104 14.72 -5.11 0.00
N LEU A 105 15.22 -4.02 0.60
CA LEU A 105 14.73 -2.67 0.35
C LEU A 105 14.83 -2.28 -1.14
N LEU A 106 16.00 -2.49 -1.76
CA LEU A 106 16.19 -2.18 -3.18
C LEU A 106 15.29 -3.03 -4.08
N ARG A 107 15.02 -4.27 -3.70
CA ARG A 107 14.07 -5.12 -4.41
C ARG A 107 12.63 -4.59 -4.29
N VAL A 108 12.18 -4.23 -3.09
CA VAL A 108 10.85 -3.59 -2.91
C VAL A 108 10.78 -2.33 -3.77
N MET A 109 11.75 -1.42 -3.65
CA MET A 109 11.75 -0.16 -4.42
C MET A 109 11.71 -0.34 -5.93
N ARG A 110 12.42 -1.33 -6.51
CA ARG A 110 12.37 -1.56 -7.96
C ARG A 110 11.07 -2.22 -8.41
N GLU A 111 10.49 -3.09 -7.59
CA GLU A 111 9.19 -3.73 -7.86
C GLU A 111 8.07 -2.68 -7.81
N GLU A 112 8.04 -1.81 -6.78
CA GLU A 112 7.15 -0.64 -6.68
C GLU A 112 7.27 0.31 -7.89
N GLN A 113 8.50 0.65 -8.29
CA GLN A 113 8.71 1.44 -9.50
C GLN A 113 8.19 0.76 -10.77
N ARG A 114 8.30 -0.57 -10.86
CA ARG A 114 7.72 -1.35 -11.97
C ARG A 114 6.18 -1.33 -11.92
N HIS A 115 5.56 -1.30 -10.74
CA HIS A 115 4.11 -1.15 -10.61
C HIS A 115 3.65 0.23 -11.09
N GLY A 116 4.37 1.29 -10.71
CA GLY A 116 4.14 2.65 -11.22
C GLY A 116 4.30 2.72 -12.74
N TRP A 117 5.34 2.07 -13.28
CA TRP A 117 5.56 1.89 -14.72
C TRP A 117 4.38 1.17 -15.40
N GLN A 118 3.87 0.11 -14.78
CA GLN A 118 2.73 -0.67 -15.27
C GLN A 118 1.45 0.18 -15.36
N MET A 119 1.19 1.04 -14.37
CA MET A 119 0.05 1.95 -14.38
C MET A 119 0.22 3.05 -15.43
N CYS A 120 1.41 3.65 -15.54
CA CYS A 120 1.71 4.62 -16.59
C CYS A 120 1.62 4.02 -18.00
N HIS A 121 2.03 2.76 -18.19
CA HIS A 121 1.85 2.05 -19.44
C HIS A 121 0.37 1.91 -19.81
N LEU A 122 -0.51 1.60 -18.85
CA LEU A 122 -1.95 1.57 -19.10
C LEU A 122 -2.50 2.95 -19.49
N LEU A 123 -2.10 4.01 -18.76
CA LEU A 123 -2.52 5.38 -19.04
C LEU A 123 -2.12 5.81 -20.45
N LEU A 124 -0.86 5.60 -20.82
CA LEU A 124 -0.29 6.05 -22.09
C LEU A 124 -0.87 5.31 -23.30
N ASN A 125 -1.18 4.02 -23.17
CA ASN A 125 -1.67 3.20 -24.28
C ASN A 125 -3.19 3.24 -24.45
N HIS A 126 -3.96 3.51 -23.38
CA HIS A 126 -5.42 3.39 -23.42
C HIS A 126 -6.18 4.72 -23.27
N PHE A 127 -5.59 5.77 -22.68
CA PHE A 127 -6.34 6.99 -22.31
C PHE A 127 -5.91 8.25 -23.09
N GLY A 128 -5.16 8.10 -24.17
CA GLY A 128 -4.80 9.19 -25.08
C GLY A 128 -4.15 10.38 -24.36
N GLY A 129 -4.56 11.61 -24.70
CA GLY A 129 -3.99 12.84 -24.13
C GLY A 129 -4.17 12.96 -22.61
N SER A 130 -5.32 12.55 -22.07
CA SER A 130 -5.58 12.55 -20.63
C SER A 130 -4.66 11.57 -19.89
N GLY A 131 -4.46 10.38 -20.45
CA GLY A 131 -3.52 9.39 -19.92
C GLY A 131 -2.08 9.92 -19.86
N LYS A 132 -1.61 10.56 -20.93
CA LYS A 132 -0.29 11.23 -20.96
C LYS A 132 -0.14 12.29 -19.88
N MET A 133 -1.19 13.06 -19.62
CA MET A 133 -1.17 14.08 -18.58
C MET A 133 -1.07 13.47 -17.18
N GLU A 134 -1.88 12.45 -16.89
CA GLU A 134 -1.86 11.81 -15.58
C GLU A 134 -0.56 11.03 -15.32
N ALA A 135 -0.02 10.34 -16.32
CA ALA A 135 1.28 9.67 -16.23
C ALA A 135 2.43 10.64 -15.92
N ARG A 136 2.35 11.89 -16.40
CA ARG A 136 3.29 12.96 -16.03
C ARG A 136 3.12 13.37 -14.58
N LYS A 137 1.89 13.65 -14.16
CA LYS A 137 1.59 14.14 -12.80
C LYS A 137 2.04 13.13 -11.73
N LEU A 138 1.98 11.83 -12.03
CA LEU A 138 2.50 10.77 -11.16
C LEU A 138 3.99 10.93 -10.84
N LEU A 139 4.79 11.41 -11.80
CA LEU A 139 6.23 11.69 -11.64
C LEU A 139 6.53 13.11 -11.17
N GLU A 140 5.54 14.01 -11.08
CA GLU A 140 5.69 15.39 -10.59
C GLU A 140 5.36 15.51 -9.09
N ARG A 141 4.44 14.68 -8.58
CA ARG A 141 4.12 14.61 -7.15
C ARG A 141 5.29 14.07 -6.33
N ARG A 142 5.34 14.44 -5.04
CA ARG A 142 6.41 14.09 -4.09
C ARG A 142 5.83 13.84 -2.71
N ALA A 143 6.06 12.64 -2.16
CA ALA A 143 5.62 12.25 -0.81
C ALA A 143 6.16 13.21 0.26
N TYR A 144 7.45 13.53 0.20
CA TYR A 144 8.12 14.43 1.15
C TYR A 144 7.76 15.92 0.98
N LYS A 145 6.92 16.27 -0.01
CA LYS A 145 6.30 17.60 -0.14
C LYS A 145 4.80 17.59 0.18
N GLY A 146 4.25 16.44 0.58
CA GLY A 146 2.83 16.31 0.90
C GLY A 146 1.92 16.37 -0.32
N THR A 147 2.42 16.09 -1.52
CA THR A 147 1.63 16.25 -2.77
C THR A 147 1.10 14.93 -3.35
N ARG A 148 1.32 13.78 -2.70
CA ARG A 148 0.69 12.50 -3.10
C ARG A 148 -0.80 12.51 -2.81
N LEU A 149 -1.57 11.78 -3.62
CA LEU A 149 -3.03 11.81 -3.61
C LEU A 149 -3.63 11.25 -2.32
N LEU A 150 -2.97 10.25 -1.73
CA LEU A 150 -3.39 9.60 -0.49
C LEU A 150 -2.51 10.05 0.67
N GLY A 151 -3.14 10.58 1.73
CA GLY A 151 -2.44 11.16 2.88
C GLY A 151 -1.50 10.20 3.62
N ALA A 152 -1.80 8.89 3.59
CA ALA A 152 -0.94 7.83 4.11
C ALA A 152 0.45 7.80 3.43
N PHE A 153 0.46 8.01 2.13
CA PHE A 153 1.66 8.02 1.29
C PHE A 153 2.45 9.34 1.34
N ASN A 154 2.00 10.30 2.17
CA ASN A 154 2.75 11.49 2.55
C ASN A 154 3.31 11.41 3.99
N GLN A 155 3.02 10.33 4.73
CA GLN A 155 3.57 10.15 6.09
C GLN A 155 5.06 9.75 6.01
N PRO A 156 5.90 10.20 6.95
CA PRO A 156 7.30 9.81 6.94
C PRO A 156 7.50 8.33 7.32
N VAL A 157 8.39 7.67 6.58
CA VAL A 157 9.00 6.37 6.90
C VAL A 157 10.45 6.65 7.27
N ASP A 158 10.72 6.89 8.56
CA ASP A 158 11.98 7.53 8.99
C ASP A 158 13.10 6.53 9.29
N HIS A 159 12.75 5.27 9.55
CA HIS A 159 13.71 4.24 9.97
C HIS A 159 13.21 2.82 9.65
N TRP A 160 14.06 1.83 9.90
CA TRP A 160 13.77 0.44 9.53
C TRP A 160 12.61 -0.21 10.29
N LEU A 161 12.36 0.17 11.56
CA LEU A 161 11.13 -0.28 12.24
C LEU A 161 9.86 0.27 11.55
N ASP A 162 9.90 1.51 11.04
CA ASP A 162 8.81 2.08 10.26
C ASP A 162 8.65 1.29 8.97
N PHE A 163 9.74 1.03 8.23
CA PHE A 163 9.72 0.24 6.99
C PHE A 163 9.14 -1.16 7.15
N PHE A 164 9.57 -1.93 8.15
CA PHE A 164 9.04 -3.27 8.37
C PHE A 164 7.56 -3.24 8.81
N THR A 165 7.16 -2.23 9.57
CA THR A 165 5.75 -2.05 9.97
C THR A 165 4.89 -1.60 8.77
N TYR A 166 5.42 -0.72 7.93
CA TYR A 166 4.80 -0.22 6.70
C TYR A 166 4.58 -1.37 5.72
N THR A 167 5.63 -2.10 5.34
CA THR A 167 5.54 -3.24 4.42
C THR A 167 4.69 -4.39 4.97
N ALA A 168 4.57 -4.53 6.31
CA ALA A 168 3.68 -5.52 6.91
C ALA A 168 2.19 -5.14 6.84
N PHE A 169 1.85 -3.84 6.89
CA PHE A 169 0.48 -3.37 7.12
C PHE A 169 -0.05 -2.38 6.07
N ILE A 170 0.77 -1.44 5.56
CA ILE A 170 0.41 -0.50 4.49
C ILE A 170 0.45 -1.16 3.12
N ASP A 171 1.56 -1.81 2.73
CA ASP A 171 1.65 -2.56 1.45
C ASP A 171 0.59 -3.66 1.38
N ARG A 172 0.17 -4.17 2.54
CA ARG A 172 -0.93 -5.12 2.61
C ARG A 172 -2.26 -4.53 2.12
N ASP A 173 -2.49 -3.22 2.17
CA ASP A 173 -3.60 -2.61 1.44
C ASP A 173 -3.41 -2.80 -0.09
N GLY A 174 -2.21 -2.62 -0.62
CA GLY A 174 -1.84 -2.90 -2.01
C GLY A 174 -2.30 -4.29 -2.45
N LYS A 175 -2.00 -5.35 -1.69
CA LYS A 175 -2.55 -6.71 -1.92
C LYS A 175 -4.08 -6.69 -2.10
N TYR A 176 -4.82 -5.99 -1.23
CA TYR A 176 -6.28 -5.94 -1.29
C TYR A 176 -6.76 -5.16 -2.51
N GLN A 177 -6.17 -4.00 -2.79
CA GLN A 177 -6.51 -3.16 -3.93
C GLN A 177 -6.27 -3.93 -5.24
N LEU A 178 -5.08 -4.53 -5.40
CA LEU A 178 -4.71 -5.31 -6.58
C LEU A 178 -5.61 -6.55 -6.75
N THR A 179 -5.94 -7.25 -5.67
CA THR A 179 -6.88 -8.39 -5.72
C THR A 179 -8.26 -7.95 -6.20
N MET A 180 -8.80 -6.86 -5.66
CA MET A 180 -10.10 -6.33 -6.08
C MET A 180 -10.10 -5.83 -7.54
N LEU A 181 -8.99 -5.24 -7.99
CA LEU A 181 -8.80 -4.79 -9.37
C LEU A 181 -8.54 -5.95 -10.34
N HIS A 182 -8.10 -7.11 -9.85
CA HIS A 182 -7.86 -8.29 -10.68
C HIS A 182 -9.16 -8.79 -11.34
N HIS A 183 -10.30 -8.55 -10.68
CA HIS A 183 -11.62 -8.87 -11.21
C HIS A 183 -12.16 -7.82 -12.19
N SER A 184 -11.40 -6.75 -12.51
CA SER A 184 -11.90 -5.68 -13.39
C SER A 184 -12.40 -6.23 -14.72
N GLY A 185 -13.50 -5.65 -15.20
CA GLY A 185 -14.08 -5.87 -16.50
C GLY A 185 -13.26 -5.25 -17.63
N PHE A 186 -12.29 -4.38 -17.31
CA PHE A 186 -11.30 -3.89 -18.28
C PHE A 186 -10.09 -4.83 -18.28
N ALA A 187 -9.97 -5.65 -19.32
CA ALA A 187 -9.00 -6.74 -19.37
C ALA A 187 -7.54 -6.28 -19.21
N PRO A 188 -7.07 -5.18 -19.83
CA PRO A 188 -5.69 -4.73 -19.64
C PRO A 188 -5.35 -4.42 -18.18
N LEU A 189 -6.29 -3.86 -17.40
CA LEU A 189 -6.08 -3.62 -15.97
C LEU A 189 -6.09 -4.93 -15.17
N ALA A 190 -7.09 -5.79 -15.39
CA ALA A 190 -7.17 -7.09 -14.72
C ALA A 190 -5.91 -7.93 -14.92
N ASN A 191 -5.39 -7.94 -16.15
CA ASN A 191 -4.22 -8.71 -16.57
C ASN A 191 -2.91 -8.22 -15.96
N SER A 192 -2.81 -6.94 -15.58
CA SER A 192 -1.59 -6.42 -14.94
C SER A 192 -1.53 -6.72 -13.43
N MET A 193 -2.64 -7.09 -12.79
CA MET A 193 -2.69 -7.36 -11.35
C MET A 193 -1.95 -8.64 -10.94
N GLY A 194 -2.08 -9.72 -11.71
CA GLY A 194 -1.48 -11.02 -11.36
C GLY A 194 0.04 -10.96 -11.15
N PRO A 195 0.81 -10.37 -12.09
CA PRO A 195 2.25 -10.16 -11.91
C PRO A 195 2.59 -9.26 -10.72
N MET A 196 1.86 -8.15 -10.51
CA MET A 196 2.07 -7.27 -9.35
C MET A 196 1.80 -8.01 -8.03
N LEU A 197 0.73 -8.81 -7.94
CA LEU A 197 0.42 -9.62 -6.75
C LEU A 197 1.51 -10.65 -6.41
N LYS A 198 2.19 -11.20 -7.42
CA LYS A 198 3.34 -12.11 -7.21
C LYS A 198 4.51 -11.37 -6.56
N GLU A 199 4.79 -10.14 -7.01
CA GLU A 199 5.83 -9.28 -6.43
C GLU A 199 5.45 -8.79 -5.03
N GLU A 200 4.19 -8.37 -4.84
CA GLU A 200 3.64 -7.91 -3.57
C GLU A 200 3.87 -8.92 -2.44
N SER A 201 3.81 -10.22 -2.74
CA SER A 201 4.08 -11.27 -1.76
C SER A 201 5.47 -11.16 -1.12
N PHE A 202 6.48 -10.66 -1.86
CA PHE A 202 7.81 -10.39 -1.34
C PHE A 202 7.85 -9.18 -0.42
N HIS A 203 7.08 -8.13 -0.71
CA HIS A 203 6.98 -6.94 0.13
C HIS A 203 6.41 -7.30 1.50
N LEU A 204 5.29 -8.03 1.50
CA LEU A 204 4.63 -8.51 2.71
C LEU A 204 5.52 -9.46 3.53
N PHE A 205 6.26 -10.33 2.85
CA PHE A 205 7.25 -11.20 3.48
C PHE A 205 8.38 -10.39 4.12
N THR A 206 8.90 -9.37 3.44
CA THR A 206 9.96 -8.49 3.94
C THR A 206 9.53 -7.81 5.25
N GLY A 207 8.32 -7.26 5.30
CA GLY A 207 7.76 -6.66 6.52
C GLY A 207 7.59 -7.66 7.65
N GLN A 208 6.91 -8.77 7.41
CA GLN A 208 6.63 -9.78 8.43
C GLN A 208 7.90 -10.47 8.96
N SER A 209 8.85 -10.77 8.07
CA SER A 209 10.16 -11.34 8.43
C SER A 209 11.00 -10.32 9.22
N GLY A 210 11.02 -9.06 8.81
CA GLY A 210 11.68 -7.97 9.54
C GLY A 210 11.13 -7.81 10.96
N LEU A 211 9.80 -7.71 11.11
CA LEU A 211 9.16 -7.63 12.43
C LEU A 211 9.44 -8.88 13.29
N THR A 212 9.41 -10.07 12.69
CA THR A 212 9.78 -11.32 13.37
C THR A 212 11.20 -11.26 13.92
N ARG A 213 12.16 -10.75 13.14
CA ARG A 213 13.57 -10.61 13.54
C ARG A 213 13.76 -9.53 14.62
N VAL A 214 13.02 -8.44 14.56
CA VAL A 214 13.02 -7.38 15.60
C VAL A 214 12.48 -7.93 16.92
N VAL A 215 11.33 -8.61 16.88
CA VAL A 215 10.71 -9.19 18.09
C VAL A 215 11.61 -10.27 18.70
N LYS A 216 12.22 -11.14 17.89
CA LYS A 216 13.18 -12.16 18.36
C LYS A 216 14.43 -11.56 19.01
N ALA A 217 14.93 -10.44 18.51
CA ALA A 217 16.09 -9.77 19.09
C ALA A 217 15.80 -9.21 20.49
N GLY A 218 14.55 -8.77 20.72
CA GLY A 218 14.08 -8.32 22.03
C GLY A 218 14.79 -7.07 22.56
N LYS A 219 15.44 -6.28 21.69
CA LYS A 219 16.17 -5.06 22.07
C LYS A 219 15.34 -3.80 21.95
N ILE A 220 14.34 -3.79 21.08
CA ILE A 220 13.36 -2.70 21.00
C ILE A 220 12.21 -3.05 21.96
N PRO A 221 11.89 -2.19 22.95
CA PRO A 221 10.80 -2.47 23.88
C PRO A 221 9.46 -2.65 23.15
N THR A 222 8.65 -3.62 23.56
CA THR A 222 7.35 -3.90 22.92
C THR A 222 6.44 -2.69 22.87
N LYS A 223 6.48 -1.81 23.89
CA LYS A 223 5.73 -0.56 23.90
C LYS A 223 6.07 0.36 22.72
N ILE A 224 7.33 0.41 22.30
CA ILE A 224 7.77 1.19 21.14
C ILE A 224 7.24 0.56 19.85
N ILE A 225 7.34 -0.77 19.72
CA ILE A 225 6.79 -1.50 18.57
C ILE A 225 5.27 -1.27 18.46
N GLN A 226 4.55 -1.35 19.59
CA GLN A 226 3.11 -1.12 19.66
C GLN A 226 2.73 0.28 19.15
N LYS A 227 3.49 1.32 19.52
CA LYS A 227 3.23 2.69 19.01
C LYS A 227 3.33 2.77 17.48
N HIS A 228 4.26 2.06 16.88
CA HIS A 228 4.41 2.00 15.41
C HIS A 228 3.27 1.22 14.76
N PHE A 229 2.80 0.14 15.41
CA PHE A 229 1.61 -0.59 14.96
C PHE A 229 0.38 0.31 15.02
N ASN A 230 0.21 1.08 16.10
CA ASN A 230 -0.88 2.04 16.23
C ASN A 230 -0.85 3.09 15.11
N LYS A 231 0.33 3.67 14.80
CA LYS A 231 0.52 4.63 13.70
C LYS A 231 0.12 4.04 12.35
N TRP A 232 0.73 2.91 11.97
CA TRP A 232 0.62 2.40 10.60
C TRP A 232 -0.67 1.62 10.35
N ILE A 233 -1.18 0.87 11.32
CA ILE A 233 -2.45 0.17 11.16
C ILE A 233 -3.62 1.16 11.08
N SER A 234 -3.65 2.20 11.92
CA SER A 234 -4.71 3.21 11.81
C SER A 234 -4.65 3.96 10.47
N THR A 235 -3.43 4.21 9.97
CA THR A 235 -3.20 4.81 8.66
C THR A 235 -3.66 3.89 7.52
N ALA A 236 -3.44 2.57 7.64
CA ALA A 236 -3.89 1.58 6.66
C ALA A 236 -5.42 1.49 6.60
N TYR A 237 -6.12 1.60 7.73
CA TYR A 237 -7.58 1.60 7.75
C TYR A 237 -8.21 2.73 6.90
N ASP A 238 -7.55 3.89 6.83
CA ASP A 238 -8.00 5.01 6.01
C ASP A 238 -7.80 4.76 4.49
N LEU A 239 -6.86 3.91 4.08
CA LEU A 239 -6.61 3.59 2.66
C LEU A 239 -7.80 2.90 1.98
N PHE A 240 -8.59 2.14 2.76
CA PHE A 240 -9.83 1.55 2.27
C PHE A 240 -10.90 2.61 1.94
N GLY A 241 -10.74 3.87 2.35
CA GLY A 241 -11.68 4.95 2.06
C GLY A 241 -12.86 5.02 3.02
N LYS A 242 -13.95 5.69 2.62
CA LYS A 242 -15.16 5.87 3.45
C LYS A 242 -15.93 4.56 3.62
N ASP A 243 -16.55 4.39 4.79
CA ASP A 243 -17.36 3.22 5.15
C ASP A 243 -18.60 3.07 4.28
N ARG A 244 -19.30 4.17 3.94
CA ARG A 244 -20.27 4.24 2.83
C ARG A 244 -19.72 5.08 1.69
N SER A 245 -19.74 4.53 0.47
CA SER A 245 -19.21 5.20 -0.72
C SER A 245 -20.05 4.94 -1.97
N THR A 246 -20.57 6.03 -2.56
CA THR A 246 -21.26 5.96 -3.85
C THR A 246 -20.30 5.65 -4.99
N SER A 247 -19.02 6.03 -4.88
CA SER A 247 -18.00 5.68 -5.88
C SER A 247 -17.76 4.19 -5.94
N VAL A 248 -17.67 3.52 -4.78
CA VAL A 248 -17.46 2.07 -4.70
C VAL A 248 -18.68 1.30 -5.21
N LEU A 249 -19.89 1.77 -4.87
CA LEU A 249 -21.12 1.25 -5.46
C LEU A 249 -21.08 1.32 -6.98
N ARG A 250 -20.64 2.45 -7.55
CA ARG A 250 -20.51 2.61 -9.01
C ARG A 250 -19.45 1.69 -9.60
N PHE A 251 -18.26 1.62 -9.00
CA PHE A 251 -17.18 0.74 -9.45
C PHE A 251 -17.63 -0.73 -9.48
N TYR A 252 -18.38 -1.17 -8.47
CA TYR A 252 -18.91 -2.53 -8.43
C TYR A 252 -19.98 -2.74 -9.51
N ARG A 253 -21.00 -1.88 -9.58
CA ARG A 253 -22.08 -2.01 -10.58
C ARG A 253 -21.55 -1.98 -12.02
N TRP A 254 -20.52 -1.19 -12.27
CA TRP A 254 -19.89 -1.06 -13.58
C TRP A 254 -18.86 -2.15 -13.89
N GLY A 255 -18.66 -3.12 -13.00
CA GLY A 255 -17.70 -4.19 -13.24
C GLY A 255 -16.24 -3.73 -13.17
N LEU A 256 -15.91 -2.57 -12.59
CA LEU A 256 -14.55 -2.01 -12.62
C LEU A 256 -13.65 -2.52 -11.48
N LYS A 257 -14.22 -2.77 -10.30
CA LYS A 257 -13.51 -3.25 -9.11
C LYS A 257 -14.42 -4.16 -8.27
N GLY A 258 -13.99 -5.41 -8.07
CA GLY A 258 -14.77 -6.44 -7.37
C GLY A 258 -14.54 -6.41 -5.86
N ARG A 259 -15.09 -7.39 -5.15
CA ARG A 259 -14.73 -7.66 -3.74
C ARG A 259 -13.36 -8.33 -3.65
N PHE A 260 -12.76 -8.28 -2.46
CA PHE A 260 -11.51 -9.00 -2.19
C PHE A 260 -11.63 -10.52 -2.36
N ASN A 261 -12.84 -11.05 -2.15
CA ASN A 261 -13.17 -12.47 -2.21
C ASN A 261 -14.22 -12.77 -3.29
N GLU A 262 -14.18 -12.03 -4.42
CA GLU A 262 -15.14 -12.20 -5.53
C GLU A 262 -15.07 -13.60 -6.17
N ASP A 263 -13.90 -14.24 -6.10
CA ASP A 263 -13.66 -15.61 -6.56
C ASP A 263 -14.42 -16.68 -5.76
N LYS A 264 -14.84 -16.36 -4.53
CA LYS A 264 -15.59 -17.29 -3.68
C LYS A 264 -17.07 -17.27 -4.08
N THR A 265 -17.71 -18.45 -4.04
CA THR A 265 -19.17 -18.55 -4.16
C THR A 265 -19.82 -17.91 -2.92
N LEU A 266 -20.07 -16.62 -3.03
CA LEU A 266 -20.67 -15.80 -1.98
C LEU A 266 -22.06 -15.34 -2.42
N PRO A 267 -22.98 -15.11 -1.48
CA PRO A 267 -24.19 -14.36 -1.81
C PRO A 267 -23.83 -12.98 -2.38
N PRO A 268 -24.71 -12.38 -3.19
CA PRO A 268 -24.57 -10.99 -3.60
C PRO A 268 -24.35 -10.08 -2.38
N PRO A 269 -23.54 -9.01 -2.50
CA PRO A 269 -23.31 -8.09 -1.39
C PRO A 269 -24.62 -7.47 -0.92
N LYS A 270 -24.82 -7.40 0.40
CA LYS A 270 -26.05 -6.85 0.98
C LYS A 270 -26.14 -5.33 0.79
N GLU A 271 -25.02 -4.63 0.94
CA GLU A 271 -24.93 -3.17 0.85
C GLU A 271 -23.71 -2.76 0.01
N LEU A 272 -23.91 -2.50 -1.28
CA LEU A 272 -22.83 -2.16 -2.22
C LEU A 272 -22.04 -0.90 -1.84
N GLU A 273 -22.63 0.00 -1.06
CA GLU A 273 -21.95 1.20 -0.57
C GLU A 273 -20.90 0.87 0.49
N ARG A 274 -20.98 -0.31 1.12
CA ARG A 274 -20.14 -0.72 2.26
C ARG A 274 -19.00 -1.68 1.91
N LEU A 275 -18.74 -1.93 0.62
CA LEU A 275 -17.68 -2.87 0.21
C LEU A 275 -16.28 -2.46 0.69
N ASN A 276 -16.04 -1.15 0.90
CA ASN A 276 -14.82 -0.67 1.53
C ASN A 276 -14.68 -1.15 2.98
N GLU A 277 -15.77 -1.09 3.75
CA GLU A 277 -15.80 -1.59 5.12
C GLU A 277 -15.62 -3.12 5.14
N ASP A 278 -16.28 -3.85 4.23
CA ASP A 278 -16.13 -5.30 4.11
C ASP A 278 -14.66 -5.69 3.86
N ALA A 279 -13.99 -5.02 2.92
CA ALA A 279 -12.58 -5.24 2.62
C ALA A 279 -11.69 -4.90 3.84
N ARG A 280 -11.96 -3.79 4.52
CA ARG A 280 -11.23 -3.39 5.74
C ARG A 280 -11.41 -4.39 6.88
N ALA A 281 -12.59 -5.00 7.02
CA ALA A 281 -12.86 -6.01 8.04
C ALA A 281 -12.05 -7.30 7.79
N ILE A 282 -11.96 -7.73 6.52
CA ILE A 282 -11.11 -8.88 6.14
C ILE A 282 -9.64 -8.56 6.40
N TYR A 283 -9.19 -7.35 6.04
CA TYR A 283 -7.85 -6.85 6.35
C TYR A 283 -7.56 -6.88 7.85
N ALA A 284 -8.47 -6.35 8.68
CA ALA A 284 -8.34 -6.33 10.12
C ALA A 284 -8.21 -7.75 10.70
N ALA A 285 -8.97 -8.72 10.19
CA ALA A 285 -8.85 -10.12 10.59
C ALA A 285 -7.51 -10.74 10.19
N GLU A 286 -6.99 -10.43 8.99
CA GLU A 286 -5.69 -10.93 8.53
C GLU A 286 -4.53 -10.40 9.40
N ILE A 287 -4.50 -9.09 9.69
CA ILE A 287 -3.42 -8.51 10.49
C ILE A 287 -3.45 -9.00 11.95
N GLN A 288 -4.61 -9.37 12.48
CA GLN A 288 -4.71 -9.97 13.81
C GLN A 288 -3.96 -11.31 13.90
N GLU A 289 -4.04 -12.16 12.87
CA GLU A 289 -3.30 -13.42 12.86
C GLU A 289 -1.78 -13.19 12.72
N ILE A 290 -1.36 -12.14 12.03
CA ILE A 290 0.07 -11.73 11.97
C ILE A 290 0.57 -11.31 13.34
N VAL A 291 -0.17 -10.43 14.03
CA VAL A 291 0.19 -9.96 15.37
C VAL A 291 0.19 -11.11 16.38
N LYS A 292 -0.76 -12.03 16.27
CA LYS A 292 -0.79 -13.27 17.06
C LYS A 292 0.45 -14.14 16.82
N GLY A 293 0.90 -14.28 15.57
CA GLY A 293 2.15 -14.98 15.24
C GLY A 293 3.37 -14.31 15.88
N LEU A 294 3.48 -12.99 15.82
CA LEU A 294 4.55 -12.24 16.48
C LEU A 294 4.53 -12.43 18.01
N ASN A 295 3.34 -12.46 18.61
CA ASN A 295 3.15 -12.66 20.05
C ASN A 295 3.65 -14.01 20.58
N GLN A 296 3.77 -15.03 19.72
CA GLN A 296 4.38 -16.32 20.09
C GLN A 296 5.89 -16.20 20.36
N LEU A 297 6.54 -15.17 19.82
CA LEU A 297 7.97 -14.93 19.94
C LEU A 297 8.31 -14.03 21.14
N ILE A 298 7.32 -13.32 21.68
CA ILE A 298 7.48 -12.46 22.85
C ILE A 298 7.50 -13.35 24.11
N PRO A 299 8.53 -13.25 24.99
CA PRO A 299 8.60 -14.02 26.22
C PRO A 299 7.36 -13.90 27.12
N ALA A 300 7.12 -14.93 27.94
CA ALA A 300 6.08 -14.87 28.97
C ALA A 300 6.38 -13.75 29.98
N GLY A 301 5.35 -13.01 30.38
CA GLY A 301 5.47 -11.89 31.33
C GLY A 301 5.80 -10.52 30.70
N GLN A 302 6.07 -10.46 29.39
CA GLN A 302 6.14 -9.18 28.66
C GLN A 302 4.78 -8.83 28.04
N ASP A 303 4.52 -7.53 27.92
CA ASP A 303 3.34 -7.02 27.23
C ASP A 303 3.26 -7.57 25.80
N LYS A 304 2.06 -7.95 25.39
CA LYS A 304 1.79 -8.47 24.04
C LYS A 304 1.40 -7.33 23.10
N LEU A 305 1.73 -7.52 21.82
CA LEU A 305 1.30 -6.64 20.75
C LEU A 305 -0.19 -6.84 20.47
N THR A 306 -0.86 -5.77 20.07
CA THR A 306 -2.29 -5.73 19.76
C THR A 306 -2.50 -4.94 18.47
N VAL A 307 -3.58 -5.26 17.75
CA VAL A 307 -4.08 -4.45 16.65
C VAL A 307 -5.01 -3.38 17.24
N PRO A 308 -4.82 -2.08 16.91
CA PRO A 308 -5.72 -1.04 17.38
C PRO A 308 -7.13 -1.23 16.83
N ASP A 309 -8.13 -0.80 17.61
CA ASP A 309 -9.53 -0.74 17.18
C ASP A 309 -9.67 0.01 15.85
N VAL A 310 -10.54 -0.48 14.97
CA VAL A 310 -10.74 0.08 13.62
C VAL A 310 -11.21 1.55 13.60
N ARG A 311 -11.67 2.05 14.74
CA ARG A 311 -12.12 3.44 14.96
C ARG A 311 -11.02 4.35 15.49
N PHE A 312 -9.91 3.79 15.99
CA PHE A 312 -8.80 4.56 16.53
C PHE A 312 -8.12 5.39 15.44
N ASN A 313 -7.92 6.68 15.71
CA ASN A 313 -7.08 7.58 14.90
C ASN A 313 -7.42 7.58 13.39
N ARG A 314 -8.72 7.60 13.08
CA ARG A 314 -9.26 7.64 11.71
C ARG A 314 -9.35 9.07 11.19
N ARG A 315 -8.93 9.26 9.93
CA ARG A 315 -9.03 10.52 9.19
C ARG A 315 -10.03 10.45 8.04
N ILE A 316 -10.55 9.28 7.73
CA ILE A 316 -11.52 9.06 6.66
C ILE A 316 -12.67 8.20 7.18
N GLY A 317 -13.91 8.57 6.87
CA GLY A 317 -15.09 7.74 7.08
C GLY A 317 -15.90 8.10 8.33
N ASP A 318 -16.74 7.18 8.79
CA ASP A 318 -17.76 7.43 9.83
C ASP A 318 -17.15 7.78 11.20
N TYR A 319 -15.86 7.48 11.39
CA TYR A 319 -15.12 7.71 12.63
C TYR A 319 -14.15 8.90 12.56
N GLU A 320 -14.12 9.63 11.44
CA GLU A 320 -13.32 10.84 11.30
C GLU A 320 -13.66 11.86 12.39
N GLY A 321 -12.62 12.36 13.08
CA GLY A 321 -12.78 13.34 14.17
C GLY A 321 -13.32 12.79 15.49
N LEU A 322 -13.64 11.49 15.57
CA LEU A 322 -14.08 10.86 16.82
C LEU A 322 -12.89 10.42 17.67
N CYS A 323 -13.05 10.52 18.99
CA CYS A 323 -11.98 10.36 19.98
C CYS A 323 -11.90 8.92 20.54
N TYR A 324 -11.84 7.90 19.68
CA TYR A 324 -11.70 6.52 20.14
C TYR A 324 -10.26 6.19 20.54
N SER A 325 -10.05 5.54 21.68
CA SER A 325 -8.76 5.00 22.12
C SER A 325 -8.32 3.77 21.31
N VAL A 326 -7.09 3.30 21.52
CA VAL A 326 -6.55 2.10 20.84
C VAL A 326 -7.36 0.83 21.11
N ASP A 327 -8.05 0.77 22.24
CA ASP A 327 -8.90 -0.34 22.67
C ASP A 327 -10.41 -0.07 22.44
N GLY A 328 -10.75 1.00 21.70
CA GLY A 328 -12.12 1.23 21.22
C GLY A 328 -13.06 1.92 22.21
N ARG A 329 -12.53 2.54 23.28
CA ARG A 329 -13.31 3.38 24.20
C ARG A 329 -13.41 4.80 23.66
N LEU A 330 -14.60 5.39 23.71
CA LEU A 330 -14.78 6.80 23.39
C LEU A 330 -14.23 7.65 24.54
N LEU A 331 -13.28 8.53 24.24
CA LEU A 331 -12.63 9.42 25.19
C LEU A 331 -13.15 10.86 25.06
N SER A 332 -12.97 11.66 26.11
CA SER A 332 -13.10 13.12 26.01
C SER A 332 -11.99 13.67 25.10
N ALA A 333 -12.19 14.87 24.52
CA ALA A 333 -11.17 15.49 23.68
C ALA A 333 -9.83 15.68 24.41
N GLY A 334 -9.86 16.05 25.70
CA GLY A 334 -8.66 16.21 26.52
C GLY A 334 -7.95 14.89 26.81
N ASP A 335 -8.71 13.84 27.14
CA ASP A 335 -8.16 12.50 27.35
C ASP A 335 -7.60 11.91 26.06
N TYR A 336 -8.24 12.18 24.92
CA TYR A 336 -7.78 11.70 23.62
C TYR A 336 -6.44 12.32 23.21
N GLN A 337 -6.24 13.62 23.45
CA GLN A 337 -4.94 14.25 23.17
C GLN A 337 -3.80 13.64 24.01
N ARG A 338 -4.04 13.35 25.29
CA ARG A 338 -3.09 12.61 26.13
C ARG A 338 -2.86 11.20 25.61
N HIS A 339 -3.95 10.50 25.28
CA HIS A 339 -3.90 9.16 24.74
C HIS A 339 -3.10 9.07 23.44
N LEU A 340 -3.23 10.05 22.53
CA LEU A 340 -2.43 10.10 21.30
C LEU A 340 -0.92 10.25 21.57
N GLN A 341 -0.54 11.07 22.55
CA GLN A 341 0.87 11.22 22.95
C GLN A 341 1.46 9.92 23.53
N GLU A 342 0.63 9.14 24.23
CA GLU A 342 1.03 7.85 24.81
C GLU A 342 1.01 6.70 23.79
N ALA A 343 0.10 6.76 22.81
CA ALA A 343 -0.18 5.66 21.89
C ALA A 343 0.55 5.76 20.54
N LEU A 344 1.04 6.94 20.15
CA LEU A 344 1.76 7.15 18.89
C LEU A 344 3.25 7.42 19.13
N PRO A 345 4.14 7.19 18.13
CA PRO A 345 5.55 7.49 18.26
C PRO A 345 5.80 8.99 18.47
N GLY A 346 6.55 9.32 19.51
CA GLY A 346 6.97 10.69 19.86
C GLY A 346 8.49 10.88 19.82
N PRO A 347 8.97 12.09 20.16
CA PRO A 347 10.40 12.43 20.13
C PRO A 347 11.28 11.51 21.02
N GLU A 348 10.82 11.18 22.23
CA GLU A 348 11.55 10.28 23.15
C GLU A 348 11.71 8.87 22.57
N ASP A 349 10.67 8.36 21.88
CA ASP A 349 10.73 7.04 21.23
C ASP A 349 11.77 7.03 20.10
N ARG A 350 11.94 8.15 19.39
CA ARG A 350 12.95 8.29 18.32
C ARG A 350 14.36 8.22 18.88
N GLU A 351 14.63 8.85 20.02
CA GLU A 351 15.95 8.80 20.67
C GLU A 351 16.28 7.38 21.13
N LEU A 352 15.30 6.68 21.74
CA LEU A 352 15.45 5.28 22.13
C LEU A 352 15.74 4.37 20.92
N LEU A 353 15.02 4.57 19.82
CA LEU A 353 15.25 3.81 18.59
C LEU A 353 16.61 4.09 17.99
N GLN A 354 17.04 5.35 17.91
CA GLN A 354 18.38 5.70 17.42
C GLN A 354 19.47 5.04 18.27
N SER A 355 19.31 5.01 19.59
CA SER A 355 20.23 4.31 20.49
C SER A 355 20.26 2.80 20.20
N ALA A 356 19.09 2.17 20.05
CA ALA A 356 18.98 0.76 19.69
C ALA A 356 19.63 0.46 18.32
N PHE A 357 19.42 1.31 17.33
CA PHE A 357 19.99 1.16 15.99
C PHE A 357 21.52 1.25 16.00
N ARG A 358 22.10 2.19 16.76
CA ARG A 358 23.56 2.31 16.92
C ARG A 358 24.20 1.09 17.59
N SER A 359 23.44 0.35 18.41
CA SER A 359 23.96 -0.88 19.04
C SER A 359 24.14 -2.05 18.06
N GLY A 360 23.55 -2.00 16.86
CA GLY A 360 23.63 -3.03 15.83
C GLY A 360 22.89 -4.35 16.13
N SER A 361 22.56 -4.64 17.39
CA SER A 361 21.96 -5.91 17.84
C SER A 361 20.43 -5.92 17.87
N TRP A 362 19.78 -4.88 17.33
CA TRP A 362 18.33 -4.66 17.48
C TRP A 362 17.46 -5.54 16.57
N ILE A 363 18.08 -6.24 15.62
CA ILE A 363 17.44 -7.16 14.68
C ILE A 363 18.30 -8.42 14.55
N THR A 364 17.69 -9.60 14.58
CA THR A 364 18.45 -10.85 14.38
C THR A 364 18.86 -11.00 12.91
N GLU A 365 20.02 -11.61 12.66
CA GLU A 365 20.47 -11.91 11.30
C GLU A 365 19.60 -12.98 10.61
N VAL A 366 19.55 -12.92 9.28
CA VAL A 366 19.03 -14.03 8.48
C VAL A 366 20.14 -15.06 8.36
N LYS A 367 19.90 -16.29 8.83
CA LYS A 367 20.82 -17.39 8.53
C LYS A 367 20.77 -17.63 7.02
N GLU A 368 21.84 -17.31 6.30
CA GLU A 368 21.98 -17.78 4.93
C GLU A 368 21.91 -19.31 4.96
N ALA A 369 21.03 -19.90 4.15
CA ALA A 369 21.06 -21.33 3.93
C ALA A 369 22.38 -21.63 3.21
N ALA A 370 23.22 -22.45 3.86
CA ALA A 370 24.52 -22.88 3.33
C ALA A 370 24.37 -23.66 2.01
#